data_AF-A0A9D2C8N7-F1
#
_entry.id   AF-A0A9D2C8N7-F1
#
_cell.length_a   1.000
_cell.length_b   1.000
_cell.length_c   1.000
_cell.angle_alpha   90.00
_cell.angle_beta   90.00
_cell.angle_gamma   90.00
#
_symmetry.space_group_name_H-M   'P 1'
#
loop_
_entity.id
_entity.type
_entity.pdbx_description
1 polymer ?
#
loop_
_entity_poly.entity_id
_entity_poly.type
_entity_poly.pdbx_seq_one_letter_code
_entity_poly.pdbx_strand_id
1 'polypeptide(L)'
;VIGQYIDQLEEIASALDVPLITGQTPEAERERLFKEFREGRQQTLVVSKVANFSVDLPEASVAIQISGSFGSRQEEAQRLGRLLRPKESGNTAKFYTLVARDTVDQDFALSRQRFLAEQGYSYEIIDATVL
;
A
#
# COMPACT_ATOMS: atom_id res chain seq x y z
N VAL A 1 3.09 -0.44 4.60
CA VAL A 1 2.26 0.78 4.51
C VAL A 1 2.80 1.65 3.38
N ILE A 2 1.92 2.22 2.56
CA ILE A 2 2.27 3.03 1.38
C ILE A 2 1.59 4.39 1.51
N GLY A 3 2.31 5.48 1.30
CA GLY A 3 1.71 6.82 1.30
C GLY A 3 2.44 7.83 0.41
N GLN A 4 1.84 9.01 0.30
CA GLN A 4 2.34 10.08 -0.56
C GLN A 4 3.20 11.11 0.18
N TYR A 5 2.82 11.47 1.40
CA TYR A 5 3.47 12.51 2.19
C TYR A 5 4.58 11.91 3.04
N ILE A 6 5.80 12.42 2.90
CA ILE A 6 6.97 11.86 3.59
C ILE A 6 6.85 12.06 5.10
N ASP A 7 6.51 13.26 5.55
CA ASP A 7 6.37 13.59 6.98
C ASP A 7 5.38 12.65 7.68
N GLN A 8 4.24 12.35 7.05
CA GLN A 8 3.26 11.38 7.56
C GLN A 8 3.84 9.96 7.63
N LEU A 9 4.65 9.56 6.64
CA LEU A 9 5.27 8.24 6.63
C LEU A 9 6.38 8.12 7.67
N GLU A 10 7.10 9.21 7.97
CA GLU A 10 8.07 9.27 9.06
C GLU A 10 7.39 9.09 10.42
N GLU A 11 6.27 9.79 10.66
CA GLU A 11 5.47 9.62 11.86
C GLU A 11 5.00 8.17 12.04
N ILE A 12 4.51 7.54 10.96
CA ILE A 12 4.03 6.15 11.01
C ILE A 12 5.17 5.16 11.18
N ALA A 13 6.28 5.34 10.48
CA ALA A 13 7.45 4.49 10.61
C ALA A 13 8.02 4.54 12.03
N SER A 14 8.08 5.74 12.62
CA SER A 14 8.51 5.93 14.00
C SER A 14 7.52 5.32 15.00
N ALA A 15 6.22 5.55 14.83
CA ALA A 15 5.19 5.02 15.73
C ALA A 15 5.09 3.49 15.72
N LEU A 16 5.38 2.87 14.57
CA LEU A 16 5.37 1.42 14.40
C LEU A 16 6.74 0.75 14.63
N ASP A 17 7.80 1.54 14.84
CA ASP A 17 9.20 1.09 14.92
C ASP A 17 9.61 0.20 13.72
N VAL A 18 9.40 0.71 12.50
CA VAL A 18 9.66 -0.02 11.25
C VAL A 18 10.44 0.83 10.24
N PRO A 19 11.20 0.20 9.31
CA PRO A 19 11.95 0.94 8.31
C PRO A 19 11.05 1.72 7.34
N LEU A 20 11.51 2.93 7.01
CA LEU A 20 10.96 3.79 5.97
C LEU A 20 11.85 3.77 4.73
N ILE A 21 11.26 3.49 3.58
CA ILE A 21 11.90 3.59 2.26
C ILE A 21 11.32 4.78 1.52
N THR A 22 12.16 5.76 1.18
CA THR A 22 11.81 6.94 0.39
C THR A 22 12.59 6.98 -0.93
N GLY A 23 12.34 8.01 -1.74
CA GLY A 23 13.13 8.27 -2.94
C GLY A 23 14.61 8.60 -2.65
N GLN A 24 14.92 9.01 -1.42
CA GLN A 24 16.28 9.34 -0.97
C GLN A 24 17.01 8.14 -0.37
N THR A 25 16.30 7.05 -0.04
CA THR A 25 16.92 5.82 0.47
C THR A 25 17.92 5.27 -0.55
N PRO A 26 19.20 5.09 -0.19
CA PRO A 26 20.21 4.52 -1.08
C PRO A 26 19.78 3.16 -1.64
N GLU A 27 20.15 2.89 -2.89
CA GLU A 27 19.75 1.66 -3.59
C GLU A 27 20.13 0.38 -2.82
N ALA A 28 21.37 0.31 -2.32
CA ALA A 28 21.84 -0.84 -1.54
C ALA A 28 21.00 -1.08 -0.27
N GLU A 29 20.60 -0.01 0.42
CA GLU A 29 19.77 -0.12 1.63
C GLU A 29 18.34 -0.53 1.29
N ARG A 30 17.79 0.03 0.21
CA ARG A 30 16.49 -0.35 -0.34
C ARG A 30 16.45 -1.84 -0.67
N GLU A 31 17.45 -2.35 -1.39
CA GLU A 31 17.56 -3.77 -1.73
C GLU A 31 17.67 -4.67 -0.50
N ARG A 32 18.47 -4.27 0.49
CA ARG A 32 18.60 -5.00 1.77
C ARG A 32 17.26 -5.12 2.47
N LEU A 33 16.53 -4.01 2.64
CA LEU A 33 15.24 -3.97 3.32
C LEU A 33 14.17 -4.79 2.59
N PHE A 34 14.11 -4.69 1.25
CA PHE A 34 13.20 -5.53 0.48
C PHE A 34 13.56 -7.01 0.55
N LYS A 35 14.85 -7.37 0.55
CA LYS A 35 15.30 -8.75 0.73
C LYS A 35 14.87 -9.29 2.09
N GLU A 36 15.12 -8.54 3.16
CA GLU A 36 14.70 -8.89 4.53
C GLU A 36 13.19 -9.07 4.63
N PHE A 37 12.42 -8.26 3.92
CA PHE A 37 10.98 -8.41 3.85
C PHE A 37 10.54 -9.69 3.14
N ARG A 38 11.16 -10.09 2.01
CA ARG A 38 10.81 -11.37 1.34
C ARG A 38 11.19 -12.58 2.16
N GLU A 39 12.28 -12.49 2.90
CA GLU A 39 12.77 -13.55 3.78
C GLU A 39 11.99 -13.62 5.10
N GLY A 40 11.04 -12.70 5.34
CA GLY A 40 10.25 -12.64 6.56
C GLY A 40 11.02 -12.12 7.79
N ARG A 41 12.28 -11.70 7.61
CA ARG A 41 13.10 -11.07 8.66
C ARG A 41 12.57 -9.68 9.02
N GLN A 42 11.98 -8.99 8.04
CA GLN A 42 11.23 -7.75 8.24
C GLN A 42 9.75 -8.00 7.92
N GLN A 43 8.85 -7.83 8.88
CA GLN A 43 7.43 -8.11 8.64
C GLN A 43 6.65 -6.91 8.07
N THR A 44 7.18 -5.69 8.24
CA THR A 44 6.48 -4.46 7.85
C THR A 44 7.48 -3.45 7.30
N LEU A 45 7.14 -2.83 6.18
CA LEU A 45 7.86 -1.71 5.60
C LEU A 45 6.90 -0.55 5.41
N VAL A 46 7.39 0.66 5.65
CA VAL A 46 6.74 1.91 5.22
C VAL A 46 7.45 2.38 3.97
N VAL A 47 6.70 2.69 2.91
CA VAL A 47 7.26 3.00 1.60
C VAL A 47 6.56 4.23 1.01
N SER A 48 7.33 5.19 0.52
CA SER A 48 6.76 6.33 -0.19
C SER A 48 6.31 5.97 -1.60
N LYS A 49 5.34 6.72 -2.14
CA LYS A 49 4.82 6.52 -3.51
C LYS A 49 5.94 6.41 -4.54
N VAL A 50 6.97 7.25 -4.46
CA VAL A 50 8.13 7.25 -5.38
C VAL A 50 8.94 5.96 -5.28
N ALA A 51 9.16 5.45 -4.07
CA ALA A 51 9.89 4.20 -3.84
C ALA A 51 9.06 2.96 -4.21
N ASN A 52 7.73 3.10 -4.28
CA ASN A 52 6.79 2.02 -4.58
C ASN A 52 6.66 1.69 -6.08
N PHE A 53 7.24 2.49 -6.98
CA PHE A 53 7.09 2.33 -8.43
C PHE A 53 7.97 1.24 -9.06
N SER A 54 9.10 0.92 -8.43
CA SER A 54 10.17 0.14 -9.08
C SER A 54 10.27 -1.30 -8.59
N VAL A 55 9.44 -1.72 -7.64
CA VAL A 55 9.65 -2.99 -6.94
C VAL A 55 8.39 -3.83 -7.02
N ASP A 56 8.51 -5.03 -7.60
CA ASP A 56 7.51 -6.08 -7.40
C ASP A 56 7.41 -6.27 -5.89
N LEU A 57 6.31 -5.81 -5.29
CA LEU A 57 6.13 -5.95 -3.86
C LEU A 57 6.15 -7.45 -3.55
N PRO A 58 7.19 -7.95 -2.85
CA PRO A 58 7.31 -9.37 -2.51
C PRO A 58 6.07 -9.79 -1.74
N GLU A 59 5.65 -11.05 -1.85
CA GLU A 59 4.48 -11.73 -1.24
C GLU A 59 3.79 -11.09 -0.01
N ALA A 60 3.39 -9.82 -0.07
CA ALA A 60 2.83 -9.10 1.07
C ALA A 60 1.42 -9.60 1.27
N SER A 61 1.12 -10.21 2.42
CA SER A 61 -0.23 -10.69 2.75
C SER A 61 -1.20 -9.52 2.90
N VAL A 62 -0.69 -8.35 3.27
CA VAL A 62 -1.46 -7.14 3.51
C VAL A 62 -0.71 -5.93 2.95
N ALA A 63 -1.44 -5.07 2.25
CA ALA A 63 -0.99 -3.74 1.87
C ALA A 63 -1.98 -2.69 2.37
N ILE A 64 -1.45 -1.62 2.96
CA ILE A 64 -2.23 -0.51 3.51
C ILE A 64 -1.78 0.75 2.80
N GLN A 65 -2.71 1.43 2.14
CA GLN A 65 -2.50 2.73 1.51
C GLN A 65 -3.11 3.83 2.38
N ILE A 66 -2.34 4.89 2.59
CA ILE A 66 -2.77 6.10 3.31
C ILE A 66 -2.59 7.30 2.40
N SER A 67 -3.43 8.33 2.60
CA SER A 67 -3.32 9.63 1.92
C SER A 67 -3.04 9.49 0.41
N GLY A 68 -3.78 8.57 -0.21
CA GLY A 68 -3.63 8.26 -1.62
C GLY A 68 -4.31 9.32 -2.47
N SER A 69 -3.56 10.03 -3.30
CA SER A 69 -4.15 10.87 -4.35
C SER A 69 -4.87 10.02 -5.40
N PHE A 70 -5.92 10.61 -5.97
CA PHE A 70 -6.50 10.11 -7.21
C PHE A 70 -5.60 10.48 -8.39
N GLY A 71 -4.76 9.53 -8.78
CA GLY A 71 -3.88 9.65 -9.96
C GLY A 71 -4.43 8.90 -11.17
N SER A 72 -3.52 8.38 -12.00
CA SER A 72 -3.89 7.51 -13.13
C SER A 72 -4.56 6.23 -12.62
N ARG A 73 -5.89 6.14 -12.79
CA ARG A 73 -6.69 4.95 -12.44
C ARG A 73 -6.07 3.65 -12.96
N GLN A 74 -5.55 3.70 -14.19
CA GLN A 74 -4.91 2.54 -14.83
C GLN A 74 -3.63 2.08 -14.11
N GLU A 75 -2.81 3.03 -13.65
CA GLU A 75 -1.57 2.73 -12.93
C GLU A 75 -1.85 2.10 -11.56
N GLU A 76 -2.86 2.61 -10.85
CA GLU A 76 -3.28 2.04 -9.56
C GLU A 76 -3.88 0.64 -9.73
N ALA A 77 -4.72 0.40 -10.75
CA ALA A 77 -5.22 -0.95 -11.07
C ALA A 77 -4.10 -1.92 -11.38
N GLN A 78 -3.15 -1.52 -12.23
CA GLN A 78 -2.06 -2.41 -12.62
C GLN A 78 -1.19 -2.78 -11.42
N ARG A 79 -0.93 -1.81 -10.52
CA ARG A 79 -0.21 -2.03 -9.27
C ARG A 79 -0.98 -2.98 -8.34
N LEU A 80 -2.29 -2.74 -8.17
CA LEU A 80 -3.15 -3.59 -7.36
C LEU A 80 -3.25 -5.00 -7.92
N GLY A 81 -3.32 -5.17 -9.25
CA GLY A 81 -3.34 -6.48 -9.88
C GLY A 81 -2.07 -7.29 -9.63
N ARG A 82 -0.89 -6.65 -9.57
CA ARG A 82 0.36 -7.33 -9.16
C ARG A 82 0.34 -7.72 -7.69
N LEU A 83 -0.20 -6.84 -6.83
CA LEU A 83 -0.24 -7.04 -5.39
C LEU A 83 -1.27 -8.10 -4.95
N LEU A 84 -2.42 -8.13 -5.60
CA LEU A 84 -3.57 -8.99 -5.30
C LEU A 84 -3.54 -10.32 -6.08
N ARG A 85 -2.48 -10.56 -6.86
CA ARG A 85 -2.34 -11.81 -7.62
C ARG A 85 -2.38 -13.01 -6.66
N PRO A 86 -3.11 -14.10 -6.98
CA PRO A 86 -3.13 -15.30 -6.17
C PRO A 86 -1.70 -15.80 -5.91
N LYS A 87 -1.41 -16.09 -4.64
CA LYS A 87 -0.11 -16.59 -4.22
C LYS A 87 -0.07 -18.11 -4.29
N GLU A 88 1.12 -18.68 -4.45
CA GLU A 88 1.33 -20.14 -4.45
C GLU A 88 0.85 -20.79 -3.14
N SER A 89 0.89 -20.04 -2.04
CA SER A 89 0.38 -20.46 -0.73
C SER A 89 -1.15 -20.53 -0.62
N GLY A 90 -1.90 -20.13 -1.66
CA GLY A 90 -3.38 -20.12 -1.66
C GLY A 90 -4.00 -18.97 -0.86
N ASN A 91 -3.21 -18.18 -0.14
CA ASN A 91 -3.68 -17.03 0.62
C ASN A 91 -3.94 -15.83 -0.30
N THR A 92 -5.13 -15.24 -0.17
CA THR A 92 -5.48 -13.98 -0.84
C THR A 92 -4.82 -12.80 -0.13
N ALA A 93 -4.11 -11.97 -0.90
CA ALA A 93 -3.60 -10.71 -0.38
C ALA A 93 -4.76 -9.75 -0.10
N LYS A 94 -4.65 -8.96 0.97
CA LYS A 94 -5.63 -7.92 1.31
C LYS A 94 -5.05 -6.55 1.05
N PHE A 95 -5.85 -5.68 0.44
CA PHE A 95 -5.50 -4.29 0.23
C PHE A 95 -6.49 -3.39 0.99
N TYR A 96 -5.96 -2.58 1.89
CA TYR A 96 -6.71 -1.60 2.66
C TYR A 96 -6.35 -0.18 2.20
N THR A 97 -7.34 0.71 2.20
CA THR A 97 -7.11 2.15 2.09
C THR A 97 -7.72 2.82 3.31
N LEU A 98 -6.92 3.62 4.03
CA LEU A 98 -7.46 4.50 5.08
C LEU A 98 -8.06 5.74 4.43
N VAL A 99 -9.28 6.08 4.84
CA VAL A 99 -10.07 7.17 4.27
C VAL A 99 -10.52 8.06 5.41
N ALA A 100 -10.10 9.33 5.40
CA ALA A 100 -10.59 10.32 6.35
C ALA A 100 -12.01 10.74 5.99
N ARG A 101 -12.96 10.58 6.93
CA ARG A 101 -14.37 10.95 6.73
C ARG A 101 -14.50 12.46 6.52
N ASP A 102 -15.46 12.86 5.67
CA ASP A 102 -15.79 14.26 5.38
C ASP A 102 -14.60 15.04 4.78
N THR A 103 -13.75 14.34 4.05
CA THR A 103 -12.62 14.91 3.29
C THR A 103 -12.63 14.43 1.85
N VAL A 104 -11.77 15.04 1.02
CA VAL A 104 -11.56 14.64 -0.38
C VAL A 104 -11.14 13.16 -0.53
N ASP A 105 -10.59 12.53 0.51
CA ASP A 105 -10.24 11.10 0.49
C ASP A 105 -11.48 10.22 0.25
N GLN A 106 -12.67 10.65 0.69
CA GLN A 106 -13.91 9.91 0.44
C GLN A 106 -14.28 9.90 -1.04
N ASP A 107 -14.17 11.03 -1.73
CA ASP A 107 -14.45 11.11 -3.16
C ASP A 107 -13.49 10.21 -3.96
N PHE A 108 -12.22 10.18 -3.54
CA PHE A 108 -11.21 9.29 -4.10
C PHE A 108 -11.52 7.82 -3.83
N ALA A 109 -11.98 7.48 -2.62
CA ALA A 109 -12.37 6.11 -2.25
C ALA A 109 -13.58 5.62 -3.05
N LEU A 110 -14.62 6.45 -3.21
CA LEU A 110 -15.80 6.12 -4.02
C LEU A 110 -15.42 5.88 -5.49
N SER A 111 -14.55 6.72 -6.03
CA SER A 111 -14.06 6.58 -7.39
C SER A 111 -13.23 5.30 -7.57
N ARG A 112 -12.38 4.96 -6.58
CA ARG A 112 -11.61 3.71 -6.55
C ARG A 112 -12.51 2.48 -6.45
N GLN A 113 -13.52 2.52 -5.59
CA GLN A 113 -14.48 1.43 -5.41
C GLN A 113 -15.15 1.08 -6.75
N ARG A 114 -15.70 2.08 -7.44
CA ARG A 114 -16.37 1.88 -8.75
C ARG A 114 -15.42 1.21 -9.74
N PHE A 115 -14.20 1.74 -9.84
CA PHE A 115 -13.20 1.22 -10.77
C PHE A 115 -12.76 -0.21 -10.44
N LEU A 116 -12.52 -0.55 -9.17
CA LEU A 116 -12.15 -1.90 -8.77
C LEU A 116 -13.30 -2.90 -8.95
N ALA A 117 -14.53 -2.48 -8.67
CA ALA A 117 -15.72 -3.29 -8.91
C ALA A 117 -15.90 -3.59 -10.42
N GLU A 118 -15.67 -2.62 -11.30
CA GLU A 118 -15.70 -2.80 -12.76
C GLU A 118 -14.67 -3.84 -13.25
N GLN A 119 -13.54 -3.99 -12.55
CA GLN A 119 -12.51 -4.99 -12.85
C GLN A 119 -12.74 -6.34 -12.15
N GLY A 120 -13.86 -6.49 -11.40
CA GLY A 120 -14.24 -7.74 -10.75
C GLY A 120 -13.61 -7.99 -9.37
N TYR A 121 -12.97 -7.00 -8.76
CA TYR A 121 -12.44 -7.14 -7.40
C TYR A 121 -13.56 -7.01 -6.36
N SER A 122 -13.49 -7.84 -5.31
CA SER A 122 -14.30 -7.65 -4.12
C SER A 122 -13.84 -6.40 -3.36
N TYR A 123 -14.78 -5.58 -2.92
CA TYR A 123 -14.51 -4.34 -2.21
C TYR A 123 -15.51 -4.17 -1.06
N GLU A 124 -15.00 -3.90 0.13
CA GLU A 124 -15.77 -3.68 1.34
C GLU A 124 -15.39 -2.34 1.97
N ILE A 125 -16.39 -1.59 2.42
CA ILE A 125 -16.18 -0.37 3.21
C ILE A 125 -16.45 -0.73 4.66
N ILE A 126 -15.44 -0.55 5.51
CA ILE A 126 -15.52 -0.82 6.95
C ILE A 126 -15.38 0.51 7.69
N ASP A 127 -16.32 0.79 8.57
CA ASP A 127 -16.24 1.93 9.48
C ASP A 127 -15.22 1.63 10.59
N ALA A 128 -14.31 2.56 10.89
CA ALA A 128 -13.32 2.35 11.95
C ALA A 128 -13.95 2.13 13.33
N THR A 129 -15.20 2.59 13.54
CA THR A 129 -15.95 2.37 14.79
C THR A 129 -16.42 0.94 14.99
N VAL A 130 -16.34 0.09 13.96
CA VAL A 130 -16.76 -1.33 14.03
C VAL A 130 -15.58 -2.32 13.96
N LEU A 131 -14.34 -1.81 14.00
CA LEU A 131 -13.09 -2.60 14.08
C LEU A 131 -12.65 -2.80 15.54
#